data_AF-A0A9E1PTW7-F1
#
_entry.id   AF-A0A9E1PTW7-F1
#
_cell.length_a   1.000
_cell.length_b   1.000
_cell.length_c   1.000
_cell.angle_alpha   90.00
_cell.angle_beta   90.00
_cell.angle_gamma   90.00
#
_symmetry.space_group_name_H-M   'P 1'
#
loop_
_entity.id
_entity.type
_entity.pdbx_description
1 polymer ?
#
loop_
_entity_poly.entity_id
_entity_poly.type
_entity_poly.pdbx_seq_one_letter_code
_entity_poly.pdbx_strand_id
1 'polypeptide(L)' 'MNNNAPSDAPVLSFLGPQGTFTDQALRTQEDLKEMSLTPTVSISEALQRVNDGRADLGFVAIENSIEGSVNITQ' A
#
# COMPACT_ATOMS: atom_id res chain seq x y z
N MET A 1 14.24 -13.88 -24.94
CA MET A 1 14.50 -12.52 -24.43
C MET A 1 13.36 -12.17 -23.50
N ASN A 2 13.54 -12.35 -22.19
CA ASN A 2 12.51 -12.02 -21.20
C ASN A 2 13.10 -10.92 -20.33
N ASN A 3 12.91 -9.68 -20.78
CA ASN A 3 13.41 -8.49 -20.10
C ASN A 3 12.47 -8.18 -18.93
N ASN A 4 12.72 -8.79 -17.77
CA ASN A 4 12.12 -8.33 -16.52
C ASN A 4 13.22 -7.64 -15.71
N ALA A 5 13.54 -6.41 -16.10
CA ALA A 5 14.32 -5.55 -15.23
C ALA A 5 13.46 -5.32 -13.98
N PRO A 6 13.99 -5.53 -12.75
CA PRO A 6 13.36 -4.88 -11.61
C PRO A 6 13.40 -3.39 -11.96
N SER A 7 12.24 -2.78 -12.18
CA SER A 7 12.16 -1.34 -12.15
C SER A 7 12.68 -0.95 -10.77
N ASP A 8 13.89 -0.40 -10.68
CA ASP A 8 14.55 0.14 -9.47
C ASP A 8 13.70 1.19 -8.72
N ALA A 9 12.47 1.43 -9.17
CA ALA A 9 11.51 2.25 -8.48
C ALA A 9 11.09 1.56 -7.18
N PRO A 10 11.16 2.25 -6.03
CA PRO A 10 10.72 1.71 -4.75
C PRO A 10 9.26 1.25 -4.83
N VAL A 11 8.97 0.14 -4.17
CA VAL A 11 7.66 -0.51 -4.14
C VAL A 11 6.90 -0.05 -2.90
N LEU A 12 5.69 0.43 -3.09
CA LEU A 12 4.80 0.82 -2.01
C LEU A 12 3.57 -0.07 -2.01
N SER A 13 3.38 -0.81 -0.93
CA SER A 13 2.14 -1.55 -0.68
C SER A 13 1.12 -0.65 0.01
N PHE A 14 -0.15 -0.68 -0.41
CA PHE A 14 -1.18 0.14 0.21
C PHE A 14 -2.49 -0.61 0.43
N LEU A 15 -3.27 -0.21 1.43
CA LEU A 15 -4.61 -0.75 1.67
C LEU A 15 -5.53 -0.34 0.52
N GLY A 16 -5.87 -1.30 -0.34
CA GLY A 16 -6.66 -1.09 -1.53
C GLY A 16 -8.14 -1.47 -1.36
N PRO A 17 -8.87 -1.68 -2.48
CA PRO A 17 -8.41 -1.58 -3.87
C PRO A 17 -8.13 -0.14 -4.34
N GLN A 18 -7.73 0.04 -5.61
CA GLN A 18 -7.70 1.36 -6.25
C GLN A 18 -9.08 2.04 -6.18
N GLY A 19 -9.09 3.37 -6.06
CA GLY A 19 -10.34 4.14 -5.91
C GLY A 19 -10.91 4.21 -4.49
N THR A 20 -10.24 3.61 -3.49
CA THR A 20 -10.56 3.83 -2.06
C THR A 20 -10.06 5.19 -1.57
N PHE A 21 -10.54 5.63 -0.40
CA PHE A 21 -9.99 6.83 0.25
C PHE A 21 -8.49 6.71 0.53
N THR A 22 -7.98 5.50 0.79
CA THR A 22 -6.55 5.26 0.96
C THR A 22 -5.78 5.44 -0.36
N ASP A 23 -6.30 4.95 -1.49
CA ASP A 23 -5.72 5.22 -2.83
C ASP A 23 -5.72 6.73 -3.14
N GLN A 24 -6.82 7.43 -2.83
CA GLN A 24 -6.90 8.87 -3.05
C GLN A 24 -5.90 9.63 -2.16
N ALA A 25 -5.82 9.30 -0.87
CA ALA A 25 -4.86 9.89 0.05
C ALA A 25 -3.42 9.66 -0.41
N LEU A 26 -3.09 8.44 -0.82
CA LEU A 26 -1.78 8.09 -1.38
C LEU A 26 -1.43 8.95 -2.59
N ARG A 27 -2.37 9.16 -3.51
CA ARG A 27 -2.18 9.98 -4.72
C ARG A 27 -1.96 11.47 -4.43
N THR A 28 -2.31 11.96 -3.24
CA THR A 28 -2.00 13.34 -2.83
C THR A 28 -0.53 13.55 -2.42
N GLN A 29 0.22 12.46 -2.19
CA GLN A 29 1.62 12.53 -1.77
C GLN A 29 2.52 12.42 -3.01
N GLU A 30 3.28 13.47 -3.32
CA GLU A 30 4.03 13.56 -4.58
C GLU A 30 5.19 12.56 -4.68
N ASP A 31 5.83 12.28 -3.55
CA ASP A 31 6.90 11.29 -3.42
C ASP A 31 6.38 9.86 -3.49
N LEU A 32 5.21 9.59 -2.89
CA LEU A 32 4.65 8.24 -2.85
C LEU A 32 3.95 7.84 -4.14
N LYS A 33 3.28 8.77 -4.84
CA LYS A 33 2.51 8.46 -6.06
C LYS A 33 3.37 8.01 -7.25
N GLU A 34 4.66 8.36 -7.24
CA GLU A 34 5.64 7.99 -8.28
C GLU A 34 6.27 6.60 -8.02
N MET A 35 5.98 5.98 -6.88
CA MET A 35 6.45 4.63 -6.53
C MET A 35 5.68 3.54 -7.30
N SER A 36 6.22 2.32 -7.27
CA SER A 36 5.50 1.14 -7.79
C SER A 36 4.39 0.74 -6.81
N LEU A 37 3.17 1.22 -7.08
CA LEU A 37 2.01 1.07 -6.20
C LEU A 37 1.40 -0.33 -6.29
N THR A 38 1.38 -1.07 -5.18
CA THR A 38 0.78 -2.40 -5.07
C THR A 38 -0.40 -2.40 -4.09
N PRO A 39 -1.66 -2.54 -4.56
CA PRO A 39 -2.80 -2.66 -3.66
C PRO A 39 -2.77 -3.99 -2.90
N THR A 40 -3.25 -3.97 -1.65
CA THR A 40 -3.41 -5.13 -0.76
C THR A 40 -4.84 -5.17 -0.22
N VAL A 41 -5.30 -6.35 0.23
CA VAL A 41 -6.69 -6.52 0.71
C VAL A 41 -6.84 -6.31 2.21
N SER A 42 -5.73 -6.19 2.96
CA SER A 42 -5.75 -5.95 4.40
C SER A 42 -4.50 -5.21 4.87
N ILE A 43 -4.60 -4.56 6.04
CA ILE A 43 -3.46 -3.93 6.71
C ILE A 43 -2.38 -4.96 7.01
N SER A 44 -2.76 -6.15 7.49
CA SER A 44 -1.84 -7.24 7.79
C SER A 44 -1.02 -7.65 6.57
N GLU A 45 -1.64 -7.71 5.38
CA GLU A 45 -0.93 -8.01 4.14
C GLU A 45 0.06 -6.89 3.76
N ALA A 46 -0.35 -5.61 3.85
CA ALA A 46 0.56 -4.49 3.58
C ALA A 46 1.80 -4.53 4.50
N LEU A 47 1.59 -4.74 5.81
CA LEU A 47 2.67 -4.87 6.79
C LEU A 47 3.55 -6.09 6.52
N GLN A 48 2.95 -7.24 6.18
CA GLN A 48 3.70 -8.45 5.87
C GLN A 48 4.58 -8.27 4.62
N ARG A 49 4.11 -7.56 3.60
CA ARG A 49 4.91 -7.29 2.40
C ARG A 49 6.14 -6.46 2.70
N VAL A 50 6.02 -5.47 3.58
CA VAL A 50 7.17 -4.68 4.07
C VAL A 50 8.12 -5.57 4.88
N ASN A 51 7.59 -6.34 5.82
CA ASN A 51 8.39 -7.26 6.64
C ASN A 51 9.18 -8.28 5.81
N ASP A 52 8.56 -8.79 4.74
CA ASP A 52 9.15 -9.81 3.87
C ASP A 52 10.07 -9.20 2.77
N GLY A 53 10.29 -7.88 2.77
CA GLY A 53 11.10 -7.17 1.77
C GLY A 53 10.48 -7.15 0.37
N ARG A 54 9.17 -7.40 0.26
CA ARG A 54 8.39 -7.35 -1.00
C ARG A 54 7.85 -5.95 -1.31
N ALA A 55 7.96 -5.03 -0.35
CA ALA A 55 7.67 -3.61 -0.49
C ALA A 55 8.65 -2.81 0.37
N ASP A 56 9.06 -1.64 -0.10
CA ASP A 56 9.90 -0.70 0.66
C ASP A 56 9.07 0.07 1.69
N LEU A 57 7.81 0.37 1.36
CA LEU A 57 6.88 1.11 2.22
C LEU A 57 5.48 0.49 2.25
N GLY A 58 4.77 0.78 3.35
CA GLY A 58 3.37 0.42 3.56
C GLY A 58 2.52 1.67 3.81
N PHE A 59 1.40 1.82 3.13
CA PHE A 59 0.47 2.94 3.28
C PHE A 59 -0.94 2.44 3.64
N VAL A 60 -1.36 2.69 4.88
CA VAL A 60 -2.62 2.19 5.43
C VAL A 60 -3.35 3.28 6.20
N ALA A 61 -4.69 3.22 6.24
CA ALA A 61 -5.47 4.09 7.12
C ALA A 61 -5.34 3.63 8.58
N ILE A 62 -5.12 4.56 9.52
CA ILE A 62 -4.98 4.27 10.97
C ILE A 62 -6.32 4.35 11.71
N GLU A 63 -7.21 5.26 11.30
CA GLU A 63 -8.57 5.36 11.81
C GLU A 63 -9.56 5.46 10.64
N ASN A 64 -10.62 4.65 10.68
CA ASN A 64 -11.74 4.76 9.76
C ASN A 64 -12.85 5.56 10.46
N SER A 65 -13.18 6.73 9.91
CA SER A 65 -14.10 7.72 10.51
C SER A 65 -15.59 7.29 10.53
N ILE A 66 -15.93 6.07 10.10
CA ILE A 66 -17.32 5.59 10.03
C ILE A 66 -17.68 4.64 11.18
N GLU A 67 -16.73 3.86 11.72
CA GLU A 67 -17.00 2.82 12.74
C GLU A 67 -15.99 2.76 13.91
N GLY A 68 -15.06 3.72 14.03
CA GLY A 68 -13.99 3.65 15.03
C GLY A 68 -12.95 2.59 14.68
N SER A 69 -11.78 2.66 15.32
CA SER A 69 -10.55 1.87 15.13
C SER A 69 -10.66 0.69 14.15
N VAL A 70 -9.81 0.70 13.12
CA VAL A 70 -9.79 -0.34 12.08
C VAL A 70 -9.83 -1.72 12.72
N ASN A 71 -10.94 -2.46 12.54
CA ASN A 71 -11.09 -3.79 13.09
C ASN A 71 -10.06 -4.70 12.42
N ILE A 72 -8.95 -4.95 13.11
CA ILE A 72 -8.03 -6.05 12.83
C ILE A 72 -8.85 -7.31 13.12
N THR A 73 -9.58 -7.79 12.12
CA THR A 73 -10.28 -9.08 12.21
C THR A 73 -9.24 -10.18 12.02
N GLN A 74 -9.33 -11.15 12.95
CA GLN A 74 -8.36 -12.19 13.31
C GLN A 74 -8.12 -13.24 12.22
#